data_AF-A0A964F9A7-F1
#
_entry.id   AF-A0A964F9A7-F1
#
_cell.length_a   1.000
_cell.length_b   1.000
_cell.length_c   1.000
_cell.angle_alpha   90.00
_cell.angle_beta   90.00
_cell.angle_gamma   90.00
#
_symmetry.space_group_name_H-M   'P 1'
#
loop_
_entity.id
_entity.type
_entity.pdbx_description
1 polymer ?
#
loop_
_entity_poly.entity_id
_entity_poly.type
_entity_poly.pdbx_seq_one_letter_code
_entity_poly.pdbx_strand_id
1 'polypeptide(L)'
;MSTPRHLPFAEWPAADQAAWDALFVAGDILDGEGPARHWAPATRHTNLYHYAQWLGWLQTNGLLLALAPGQRPWQRATLETVTAYGKSLLAGRSPSTVASAVIGLKCVLIRMAPDHDWQWLRDLTNRLKTWTRRTTPRPTPILLSLPAVFETCLGRLEDLRGKSCLGPSEPTAYRNTLIIALLAACPIRLRNLAMIEIGKHLIGSNVQWWLDFDAHETKTREPLRYPLPADLAPHLVWYITHIRPQYRGADETARLWMGRKKAPMSHEAIYGAVTSTSKSLLGTRLSPHEFRSLAATFLSEASASDSLHARALLGHRNPSTTHDHYIRASSVEASRKIASALRRVRDG
;
A
#
# COMPACT_ATOMS: atom_id res chain seq x y z
N MET A 1 -4.24 -32.92 7.14
CA MET A 1 -4.34 -32.00 5.98
C MET A 1 -4.64 -30.62 6.52
N SER A 2 -3.80 -29.62 6.24
CA SER A 2 -3.99 -28.26 6.80
C SER A 2 -5.16 -27.60 6.06
N THR A 3 -6.31 -27.49 6.72
CA THR A 3 -7.53 -26.88 6.17
C THR A 3 -7.21 -25.46 5.72
N PRO A 4 -7.59 -25.04 4.50
CA PRO A 4 -7.21 -23.73 4.00
C PRO A 4 -7.80 -22.62 4.87
N ARG A 5 -6.96 -21.63 5.21
CA ARG A 5 -7.30 -20.48 6.09
C ARG A 5 -8.40 -19.58 5.50
N HIS A 6 -8.78 -19.81 4.25
CA HIS A 6 -9.85 -19.16 3.48
C HIS A 6 -10.37 -20.16 2.44
N LEU A 7 -11.67 -20.16 2.17
CA LEU A 7 -12.27 -21.06 1.18
C LEU A 7 -12.07 -20.46 -0.23
N PRO A 8 -11.46 -21.18 -1.20
CA PRO A 8 -11.36 -20.72 -2.59
C PRO A 8 -12.74 -20.45 -3.19
N PHE A 9 -12.86 -19.44 -4.05
CA PHE A 9 -14.16 -19.03 -4.61
C PHE A 9 -14.91 -20.19 -5.31
N ALA A 10 -14.18 -21.04 -6.03
CA ALA A 10 -14.74 -22.21 -6.70
C ALA A 10 -15.34 -23.26 -5.73
N GLU A 11 -14.92 -23.25 -4.47
CA GLU A 11 -15.41 -24.16 -3.42
C GLU A 11 -16.53 -23.54 -2.58
N TRP A 12 -16.93 -22.30 -2.86
CA TRP A 12 -18.03 -21.67 -2.14
C TRP A 12 -19.36 -22.37 -2.48
N PRO A 13 -20.31 -22.48 -1.55
CA PRO A 13 -21.66 -22.94 -1.90
C PRO A 13 -22.26 -22.08 -3.01
N ALA A 14 -23.02 -22.69 -3.91
CA ALA A 14 -23.59 -21.99 -5.08
C ALA A 14 -24.42 -20.75 -4.67
N ALA A 15 -25.14 -20.82 -3.55
CA ALA A 15 -25.88 -19.68 -3.02
C ALA A 15 -24.97 -18.50 -2.60
N ASP A 16 -23.78 -18.78 -2.07
CA ASP A 16 -22.79 -17.77 -1.69
C ASP A 16 -22.12 -17.14 -2.91
N GLN A 17 -21.81 -17.93 -3.95
CA GLN A 17 -21.31 -17.43 -5.23
C GLN A 17 -22.35 -16.50 -5.87
N ALA A 18 -23.61 -16.96 -5.98
CA ALA A 18 -24.70 -16.16 -6.53
C ALA A 18 -24.94 -14.86 -5.74
N ALA A 19 -24.94 -14.94 -4.40
CA ALA A 19 -25.09 -13.75 -3.56
C ALA A 19 -23.93 -12.77 -3.70
N TRP A 20 -22.71 -13.26 -3.93
CA TRP A 20 -21.53 -12.43 -4.17
C TRP A 20 -21.58 -11.77 -5.55
N ASP A 21 -21.91 -12.52 -6.60
CA ASP A 21 -21.98 -12.00 -7.97
C ASP A 21 -23.11 -10.98 -8.12
N ALA A 22 -24.25 -11.20 -7.44
CA ALA A 22 -25.36 -10.26 -7.37
C ALA A 22 -24.94 -8.86 -6.86
N LEU A 23 -23.87 -8.75 -6.06
CA LEU A 23 -23.38 -7.47 -5.56
C LEU A 23 -22.83 -6.57 -6.67
N PHE A 24 -22.47 -7.14 -7.83
CA PHE A 24 -21.78 -6.45 -8.92
C PHE A 24 -22.54 -6.47 -10.24
N VAL A 25 -23.79 -6.93 -10.24
CA VAL A 25 -24.67 -6.90 -11.42
C VAL A 25 -24.73 -5.48 -11.97
N ALA A 26 -24.48 -5.36 -13.27
CA ALA A 26 -24.68 -4.13 -14.00
C ALA A 26 -26.17 -3.99 -14.31
N GLY A 27 -26.74 -2.84 -13.94
CA GLY A 27 -28.07 -2.41 -14.32
C GLY A 27 -28.09 -0.90 -14.44
N ASP A 28 -29.26 -0.33 -14.64
CA ASP A 28 -29.51 1.11 -14.61
C ASP A 28 -30.54 1.46 -13.52
N ILE A 29 -31.02 2.71 -13.51
CA ILE A 29 -31.98 3.20 -12.51
C ILE A 29 -33.32 2.43 -12.52
N LEU A 30 -33.66 1.75 -13.61
CA LEU A 30 -34.89 0.99 -13.80
C LEU A 30 -34.69 -0.51 -13.55
N ASP A 31 -33.52 -1.04 -13.94
CA ASP A 31 -33.17 -2.46 -13.78
C ASP A 31 -32.57 -2.79 -12.40
N GLY A 32 -32.13 -1.78 -11.68
CA GLY A 32 -31.46 -1.91 -10.38
C GLY A 32 -29.98 -2.28 -10.51
N GLU A 33 -29.13 -1.59 -9.75
CA GLU A 33 -27.70 -1.87 -9.71
C GLU A 33 -27.30 -2.69 -8.47
N GLY A 34 -26.33 -3.59 -8.65
CA GLY A 34 -25.73 -4.30 -7.54
C GLY A 34 -25.16 -3.32 -6.49
N PRO A 35 -25.44 -3.51 -5.19
CA PRO A 35 -25.12 -2.54 -4.14
C PRO A 35 -23.61 -2.31 -3.92
N ALA A 36 -22.75 -3.10 -4.55
CA ALA A 36 -21.30 -2.96 -4.52
C ALA A 36 -20.67 -2.69 -5.90
N ARG A 37 -21.46 -2.39 -6.94
CA ARG A 37 -20.96 -2.13 -8.32
C ARG A 37 -19.84 -1.08 -8.34
N HIS A 38 -20.00 -0.01 -7.58
CA HIS A 38 -19.06 1.10 -7.47
C HIS A 38 -17.72 0.74 -6.79
N TRP A 39 -17.57 -0.46 -6.21
CA TRP A 39 -16.32 -0.87 -5.59
C TRP A 39 -15.20 -1.00 -6.62
N ALA A 40 -14.08 -0.33 -6.35
CA ALA A 40 -12.86 -0.50 -7.12
C ALA A 40 -12.36 -1.96 -7.05
N PRO A 41 -11.64 -2.45 -8.08
CA PRO A 41 -11.16 -3.84 -8.12
C PRO A 41 -10.41 -4.29 -6.86
N ALA A 42 -9.56 -3.41 -6.28
CA ALA A 42 -8.84 -3.71 -5.05
C ALA A 42 -9.77 -3.94 -3.85
N THR A 43 -10.84 -3.12 -3.72
CA THR A 43 -11.84 -3.28 -2.66
C THR A 43 -12.62 -4.58 -2.83
N ARG A 44 -12.99 -4.93 -4.07
CA ARG A 44 -13.64 -6.22 -4.37
C ARG A 44 -12.76 -7.38 -3.95
N HIS A 45 -11.48 -7.36 -4.32
CA HIS A 45 -10.52 -8.41 -3.95
C HIS A 45 -10.34 -8.54 -2.43
N THR A 46 -10.18 -7.43 -1.71
CA THR A 46 -10.05 -7.45 -0.24
C THR A 46 -11.31 -7.99 0.44
N ASN A 47 -12.50 -7.55 0.03
CA ASN A 47 -13.76 -8.02 0.61
C ASN A 47 -14.06 -9.47 0.24
N LEU A 48 -13.67 -9.93 -0.97
CA LEU A 48 -13.74 -11.33 -1.38
C LEU A 48 -12.94 -12.19 -0.40
N TYR A 49 -11.69 -11.78 -0.11
CA TYR A 49 -10.82 -12.48 0.82
C TYR A 49 -11.36 -12.49 2.26
N HIS A 50 -12.01 -11.41 2.71
CA HIS A 50 -12.66 -11.39 4.03
C HIS A 50 -13.84 -12.35 4.11
N TYR A 51 -14.68 -12.40 3.08
CA TYR A 51 -15.80 -13.34 3.02
C TYR A 51 -15.32 -14.79 2.87
N ALA A 52 -14.29 -15.04 2.05
CA ALA A 52 -13.62 -16.35 1.91
C ALA A 52 -13.12 -16.90 3.25
N GLN A 53 -12.52 -16.05 4.08
CA GLN A 53 -12.05 -16.43 5.41
C GLN A 53 -13.20 -16.77 6.36
N TRP A 54 -14.31 -16.04 6.27
CA TRP A 54 -15.52 -16.36 7.03
C TRP A 54 -16.09 -17.73 6.62
N LEU A 55 -16.21 -18.01 5.32
CA LEU A 55 -16.68 -19.30 4.83
C LEU A 55 -15.73 -20.45 5.20
N GLY A 56 -14.42 -20.24 5.11
CA GLY A 56 -13.44 -21.25 5.53
C GLY A 56 -13.51 -21.54 7.04
N TRP A 57 -13.78 -20.51 7.85
CA TRP A 57 -14.03 -20.71 9.28
C TRP A 57 -15.33 -21.47 9.53
N LEU A 58 -16.42 -21.12 8.86
CA LEU A 58 -17.69 -21.86 8.96
C LEU A 58 -17.49 -23.33 8.58
N GLN A 59 -16.77 -23.61 7.50
CA GLN A 59 -16.48 -24.97 7.04
C GLN A 59 -15.69 -25.76 8.08
N THR A 60 -14.63 -25.15 8.64
CA THR A 60 -13.76 -25.79 9.64
C THR A 60 -14.51 -26.12 10.94
N ASN A 61 -15.55 -25.36 11.29
CA ASN A 61 -16.36 -25.58 12.48
C ASN A 61 -17.65 -26.37 12.21
N GLY A 62 -17.83 -26.91 10.99
CA GLY A 62 -19.05 -27.66 10.63
C GLY A 62 -20.32 -26.80 10.53
N LEU A 63 -20.17 -25.47 10.45
CA LEU A 63 -21.27 -24.50 10.40
C LEU A 63 -21.62 -24.08 8.96
N LEU A 64 -20.82 -24.49 7.97
CA LEU A 64 -21.12 -24.27 6.55
C LEU A 64 -22.10 -25.33 6.04
N LEU A 65 -23.32 -25.31 6.59
CA LEU A 65 -24.38 -26.23 6.23
C LEU A 65 -25.10 -25.78 4.95
N ALA A 66 -25.73 -26.74 4.27
CA ALA A 66 -26.65 -26.47 3.18
C ALA A 66 -27.78 -25.58 3.69
N LEU A 67 -28.10 -24.52 2.94
CA LEU A 67 -29.19 -23.61 3.28
C LEU A 67 -30.53 -24.31 3.02
N ALA A 68 -31.44 -24.25 3.98
CA ALA A 68 -32.81 -24.69 3.75
C ALA A 68 -33.51 -23.79 2.70
N PRO A 69 -34.57 -24.26 2.02
CA PRO A 69 -35.35 -23.43 1.12
C PRO A 69 -35.77 -22.11 1.79
N GLY A 70 -35.56 -20.99 1.10
CA GLY A 70 -35.85 -19.65 1.63
C GLY A 70 -34.74 -19.05 2.51
N GLN A 71 -33.77 -19.84 2.99
CA GLN A 71 -32.61 -19.28 3.68
C GLN A 71 -31.66 -18.57 2.70
N ARG A 72 -30.93 -17.59 3.23
CA ARG A 72 -29.97 -16.76 2.50
C ARG A 72 -28.60 -16.84 3.17
N PRO A 73 -27.50 -16.74 2.41
CA PRO A 73 -26.15 -16.89 2.96
C PRO A 73 -25.84 -15.98 4.15
N TRP A 74 -26.31 -14.73 4.11
CA TRP A 74 -26.08 -13.74 5.16
C TRP A 74 -26.69 -14.13 6.52
N GLN A 75 -27.71 -14.99 6.54
CA GLN A 75 -28.37 -15.45 7.78
C GLN A 75 -27.47 -16.33 8.65
N ARG A 76 -26.39 -16.90 8.08
CA ARG A 76 -25.37 -17.61 8.88
C ARG A 76 -24.62 -16.67 9.83
N ALA A 77 -24.62 -15.37 9.54
CA ALA A 77 -23.99 -14.35 10.36
C ALA A 77 -24.94 -13.87 11.47
N THR A 78 -24.80 -14.46 12.64
CA THR A 78 -25.49 -14.05 13.86
C THR A 78 -24.49 -13.40 14.82
N LEU A 79 -24.99 -12.74 15.88
CA LEU A 79 -24.12 -12.20 16.92
C LEU A 79 -23.19 -13.28 17.50
N GLU A 80 -23.72 -14.48 17.72
CA GLU A 80 -22.97 -15.62 18.25
C GLU A 80 -21.87 -16.08 17.29
N THR A 81 -22.22 -16.37 16.03
CA THR A 81 -21.27 -16.94 15.07
C THR A 81 -20.18 -15.93 14.68
N VAL A 82 -20.53 -14.65 14.52
CA VAL A 82 -19.54 -13.59 14.25
C VAL A 82 -18.64 -13.34 15.47
N THR A 83 -19.18 -13.45 16.70
CA THR A 83 -18.37 -13.35 17.92
C THR A 83 -17.40 -14.52 18.05
N ALA A 84 -17.86 -15.75 17.80
CA ALA A 84 -17.03 -16.94 17.81
C ALA A 84 -15.91 -16.87 16.74
N TYR A 85 -16.25 -16.40 15.54
CA TYR A 85 -15.26 -16.13 14.50
C TYR A 85 -14.22 -15.10 14.95
N GLY A 86 -14.65 -13.95 15.46
CA GLY A 86 -13.74 -12.94 16.00
C GLY A 86 -12.80 -13.47 17.08
N LYS A 87 -13.33 -14.24 18.04
CA LYS A 87 -12.55 -14.90 19.11
C LYS A 87 -11.53 -15.90 18.55
N SER A 88 -11.92 -16.72 17.57
CA SER A 88 -11.01 -17.67 16.93
C SER A 88 -9.83 -16.97 16.22
N LEU A 89 -10.08 -15.82 15.60
CA LEU A 89 -9.03 -15.05 14.94
C LEU A 89 -8.04 -14.42 15.94
N LEU A 90 -8.51 -14.04 17.13
CA LEU A 90 -7.67 -13.46 18.17
C LEU A 90 -6.60 -14.43 18.70
N ALA A 91 -6.81 -15.74 18.57
CA ALA A 91 -5.88 -16.76 19.06
C ALA A 91 -4.52 -16.77 18.34
N GLY A 92 -4.40 -16.14 17.17
CA GLY A 92 -3.14 -16.14 16.39
C GLY A 92 -2.92 -14.92 15.52
N ARG A 93 -3.66 -13.83 15.72
CA ARG A 93 -3.57 -12.63 14.88
C ARG A 93 -3.57 -11.37 15.71
N SER A 94 -2.97 -10.31 15.16
CA SER A 94 -2.98 -9.00 15.80
C SER A 94 -4.41 -8.43 15.90
N PRO A 95 -4.67 -7.59 16.92
CA PRO A 95 -5.93 -6.85 17.05
C PRO A 95 -6.42 -6.20 15.75
N SER A 96 -5.51 -5.51 15.04
CA SER A 96 -5.81 -4.80 13.79
C SER A 96 -6.22 -5.74 12.65
N THR A 97 -5.63 -6.94 12.59
CA THR A 97 -5.96 -7.95 11.59
C THR A 97 -7.35 -8.52 11.84
N VAL A 98 -7.67 -8.81 13.11
CA VAL A 98 -9.01 -9.30 13.49
C VAL A 98 -10.08 -8.27 13.17
N ALA A 99 -9.88 -7.02 13.59
CA ALA A 99 -10.84 -5.95 13.30
C ALA A 99 -11.05 -5.77 11.79
N SER A 100 -9.97 -5.81 10.99
CA SER A 100 -10.06 -5.72 9.53
C SER A 100 -10.89 -6.86 8.94
N ALA A 101 -10.70 -8.10 9.40
CA ALA A 101 -11.48 -9.24 8.95
C ALA A 101 -12.99 -9.09 9.25
N VAL A 102 -13.34 -8.72 10.48
CA VAL A 102 -14.75 -8.55 10.88
C VAL A 102 -15.39 -7.33 10.21
N ILE A 103 -14.65 -6.23 10.03
CA ILE A 103 -15.11 -5.05 9.30
C ILE A 103 -15.36 -5.40 7.82
N GLY A 104 -14.44 -6.13 7.19
CA GLY A 104 -14.59 -6.60 5.81
C GLY A 104 -15.82 -7.52 5.65
N LEU A 105 -15.99 -8.47 6.56
CA LEU A 105 -17.18 -9.33 6.60
C LEU A 105 -18.47 -8.49 6.70
N LYS A 106 -18.54 -7.54 7.63
CA LYS A 106 -19.68 -6.61 7.73
C LYS A 106 -19.93 -5.87 6.42
N CYS A 107 -18.88 -5.37 5.77
CA CYS A 107 -19.03 -4.63 4.52
C CYS A 107 -19.76 -5.47 3.47
N VAL A 108 -19.45 -6.77 3.38
CA VAL A 108 -20.10 -7.71 2.45
C VAL A 108 -21.54 -7.99 2.88
N LEU A 109 -21.76 -8.37 4.15
CA LEU A 109 -23.09 -8.77 4.66
C LEU A 109 -24.13 -7.66 4.54
N ILE A 110 -23.77 -6.42 4.84
CA ILE A 110 -24.66 -5.26 4.69
C ILE A 110 -25.09 -5.06 3.23
N ARG A 111 -24.27 -5.44 2.24
CA ARG A 111 -24.64 -5.34 0.82
C ARG A 111 -25.42 -6.56 0.36
N MET A 112 -25.19 -7.74 0.94
CA MET A 112 -25.99 -8.94 0.65
C MET A 112 -27.43 -8.82 1.17
N ALA A 113 -27.65 -8.05 2.24
CA ALA A 113 -28.97 -7.81 2.82
C ALA A 113 -29.07 -6.36 3.34
N PRO A 114 -29.32 -5.37 2.46
CA PRO A 114 -29.36 -3.96 2.84
C PRO A 114 -30.50 -3.64 3.83
N ASP A 115 -31.63 -4.35 3.71
CA ASP A 115 -32.83 -4.12 4.52
C ASP A 115 -32.82 -4.85 5.87
N HIS A 116 -31.80 -5.69 6.13
CA HIS A 116 -31.69 -6.37 7.42
C HIS A 116 -31.11 -5.45 8.50
N ASP A 117 -31.58 -5.59 9.74
CA ASP A 117 -31.06 -4.81 10.85
C ASP A 117 -29.66 -5.30 11.28
N TRP A 118 -28.64 -4.62 10.77
CA TRP A 118 -27.22 -4.84 11.09
C TRP A 118 -26.71 -3.96 12.24
N GLN A 119 -27.56 -3.33 13.05
CA GLN A 119 -27.11 -2.42 14.10
C GLN A 119 -26.11 -3.08 15.06
N TRP A 120 -26.40 -4.30 15.51
CA TRP A 120 -25.51 -5.09 16.37
C TRP A 120 -24.11 -5.31 15.75
N LEU A 121 -24.04 -5.52 14.43
CA LEU A 121 -22.79 -5.77 13.71
C LEU A 121 -22.02 -4.46 13.49
N ARG A 122 -22.72 -3.35 13.24
CA ARG A 122 -22.14 -2.01 13.21
C ARG A 122 -21.51 -1.70 14.57
N ASP A 123 -22.21 -1.94 15.67
CA ASP A 123 -21.73 -1.68 17.03
C ASP A 123 -20.55 -2.58 17.42
N LEU A 124 -20.59 -3.87 17.06
CA LEU A 124 -19.45 -4.77 17.22
C LEU A 124 -18.21 -4.24 16.49
N THR A 125 -18.34 -3.86 15.22
CA THR A 125 -17.19 -3.34 14.46
C THR A 125 -16.68 -2.00 14.98
N ASN A 126 -17.55 -1.14 15.51
CA ASN A 126 -17.15 0.12 16.15
C ASN A 126 -16.36 -0.14 17.44
N ARG A 127 -16.83 -1.06 18.29
CA ARG A 127 -16.10 -1.50 19.48
C ARG A 127 -14.73 -2.08 19.12
N LEU A 128 -14.65 -2.91 18.08
CA LEU A 128 -13.39 -3.46 17.58
C LEU A 128 -12.44 -2.35 17.09
N LYS A 129 -12.92 -1.35 16.36
CA LYS A 129 -12.10 -0.19 15.96
C LYS A 129 -11.54 0.57 17.16
N THR A 130 -12.36 0.85 18.16
CA THR A 130 -11.92 1.55 19.38
C THR A 130 -10.92 0.70 20.17
N TRP A 131 -11.18 -0.60 20.32
CA TRP A 131 -10.29 -1.54 20.98
C TRP A 131 -8.93 -1.61 20.28
N THR A 132 -8.91 -1.79 18.96
CA THR A 132 -7.65 -1.83 18.21
C THR A 132 -6.83 -0.56 18.38
N ARG A 133 -7.45 0.63 18.33
CA ARG A 133 -6.72 1.89 18.58
C ARG A 133 -6.05 1.94 19.95
N ARG A 134 -6.66 1.30 20.96
CA ARG A 134 -6.14 1.26 22.34
C ARG A 134 -5.08 0.17 22.54
N THR A 135 -5.20 -0.96 21.86
CA THR A 135 -4.33 -2.13 22.05
C THR A 135 -3.18 -2.22 21.05
N THR A 136 -3.26 -1.55 19.90
CA THR A 136 -2.11 -1.41 19.02
C THR A 136 -1.04 -0.61 19.75
N PRO A 137 0.16 -1.20 19.99
CA PRO A 137 1.28 -0.44 20.54
C PRO A 137 1.48 0.82 19.70
N ARG A 138 1.78 1.94 20.36
CA ARG A 138 2.25 3.10 19.62
C ARG A 138 3.48 2.65 18.82
N PRO A 139 3.62 3.10 17.55
CA PRO A 139 4.82 2.79 16.79
C PRO A 139 6.03 3.21 17.62
N THR A 140 7.02 2.32 17.74
CA THR A 140 8.31 2.71 18.29
C THR A 140 8.82 3.91 17.48
N PRO A 141 9.19 5.02 18.12
CA PRO A 141 9.68 6.18 17.39
C PRO A 141 10.91 5.77 16.60
N ILE A 142 10.87 6.04 15.30
CA ILE A 142 12.03 5.82 14.43
C ILE A 142 12.99 6.96 14.75
N LEU A 143 14.12 6.65 15.37
CA LEU A 143 15.14 7.64 15.76
C LEU A 143 16.04 8.09 14.59
N LEU A 144 15.76 7.61 13.38
CA LEU A 144 16.49 8.00 12.19
C LEU A 144 15.98 9.34 11.65
N SER A 145 16.91 10.25 11.42
CA SER A 145 16.64 11.50 10.69
C SER A 145 16.55 11.21 9.18
N LEU A 146 15.52 11.76 8.52
CA LEU A 146 15.32 11.58 7.08
C LEU A 146 16.53 12.07 6.26
N PRO A 147 17.11 13.26 6.53
CA PRO A 147 18.40 13.66 5.95
C PRO A 147 19.52 12.64 6.14
N ALA A 148 19.75 12.14 7.35
CA ALA A 148 20.81 11.17 7.61
C ALA A 148 20.62 9.87 6.81
N VAL A 149 19.38 9.40 6.66
CA VAL A 149 19.06 8.24 5.83
C VAL A 149 19.38 8.52 4.36
N PHE A 150 19.01 9.70 3.84
CA PHE A 150 19.26 10.07 2.46
C PHE A 150 20.75 10.17 2.16
N GLU A 151 21.53 10.87 3.00
CA GLU A 151 22.98 11.02 2.85
C GLU A 151 23.71 9.67 2.92
N THR A 152 23.33 8.80 3.87
CA THR A 152 23.90 7.45 3.96
C THR A 152 23.67 6.66 2.67
N CYS A 153 22.50 6.84 2.03
CA CYS A 153 22.21 6.18 0.77
C CYS A 153 22.99 6.78 -0.40
N LEU A 154 23.16 8.10 -0.46
CA LEU A 154 23.96 8.76 -1.49
C LEU A 154 25.42 8.31 -1.42
N GLY A 155 26.05 8.37 -0.25
CA GLY A 155 27.42 7.89 -0.07
C GLY A 155 27.58 6.42 -0.48
N ARG A 156 26.61 5.57 -0.12
CA ARG A 156 26.63 4.17 -0.56
C ARG A 156 26.48 3.99 -2.08
N LEU A 157 25.71 4.86 -2.75
CA LEU A 157 25.58 4.83 -4.21
C LEU A 157 26.83 5.34 -4.92
N GLU A 158 27.50 6.34 -4.33
CA GLU A 158 28.81 6.83 -4.79
C GLU A 158 29.88 5.75 -4.67
N ASP A 159 29.99 5.10 -3.51
CA ASP A 159 30.91 3.98 -3.28
C ASP A 159 30.73 2.87 -4.32
N LEU A 160 29.47 2.49 -4.59
CA LEU A 160 29.17 1.44 -5.55
C LEU A 160 29.43 1.89 -7.00
N ARG A 161 29.27 3.18 -7.31
CA ARG A 161 29.56 3.74 -8.63
C ARG A 161 31.06 3.87 -8.88
N GLY A 162 31.84 4.18 -7.85
CA GLY A 162 33.30 4.35 -7.93
C GLY A 162 34.09 3.04 -8.07
N LYS A 163 33.43 1.88 -8.00
CA LYS A 163 34.09 0.58 -8.17
C LYS A 163 34.46 0.33 -9.62
N SER A 164 35.73 -0.01 -9.85
CA SER A 164 36.26 -0.34 -11.18
C SER A 164 35.65 -1.62 -11.78
N CYS A 165 35.24 -2.57 -10.95
CA CYS A 165 34.55 -3.78 -11.39
C CYS A 165 33.38 -4.09 -10.45
N LEU A 166 32.21 -4.36 -11.03
CA LEU A 166 31.03 -4.69 -10.26
C LEU A 166 30.95 -6.19 -9.98
N GLY A 167 30.92 -6.56 -8.71
CA GLY A 167 30.69 -7.94 -8.29
C GLY A 167 29.24 -8.40 -8.55
N PRO A 168 28.95 -9.72 -8.54
CA PRO A 168 27.62 -10.26 -8.87
C PRO A 168 26.46 -9.75 -8.00
N SER A 169 26.75 -9.30 -6.77
CA SER A 169 25.75 -8.76 -5.83
C SER A 169 25.54 -7.26 -5.96
N GLU A 170 26.47 -6.53 -6.57
CA GLU A 170 26.54 -5.08 -6.54
C GLU A 170 25.45 -4.37 -7.34
N PRO A 171 25.02 -4.86 -8.52
CA PRO A 171 23.84 -4.33 -9.20
C PRO A 171 22.59 -4.35 -8.31
N THR A 172 22.45 -5.42 -7.51
CA THR A 172 21.34 -5.58 -6.56
C THR A 172 21.48 -4.63 -5.37
N ALA A 173 22.69 -4.48 -4.83
CA ALA A 173 22.96 -3.51 -3.78
C ALA A 173 22.65 -2.08 -4.26
N TYR A 174 23.13 -1.70 -5.44
CA TYR A 174 22.88 -0.39 -6.05
C TYR A 174 21.39 -0.13 -6.22
N ARG A 175 20.68 -1.05 -6.88
CA ARG A 175 19.23 -0.96 -7.06
C ARG A 175 18.49 -0.78 -5.73
N ASN A 176 18.80 -1.60 -4.74
CA ASN A 176 18.09 -1.56 -3.46
C ASN A 176 18.39 -0.28 -2.67
N THR A 177 19.63 0.19 -2.67
CA THR A 177 20.00 1.48 -2.06
C THR A 177 19.31 2.64 -2.77
N LEU A 178 19.25 2.62 -4.11
CA LEU A 178 18.54 3.64 -4.89
C LEU A 178 17.04 3.67 -4.57
N ILE A 179 16.40 2.51 -4.38
CA ILE A 179 14.99 2.44 -3.96
C ILE A 179 14.80 3.15 -2.60
N ILE A 180 15.70 2.95 -1.64
CA ILE A 180 15.62 3.59 -0.33
C ILE A 180 15.84 5.10 -0.44
N ALA A 181 16.86 5.54 -1.18
CA ALA A 181 17.11 6.96 -1.43
C ALA A 181 15.89 7.64 -2.08
N LEU A 182 15.25 6.96 -3.05
CA LEU A 182 14.04 7.45 -3.68
C LEU A 182 12.87 7.54 -2.70
N LEU A 183 12.68 6.57 -1.80
CA LEU A 183 11.62 6.62 -0.79
C LEU A 183 11.87 7.71 0.27
N ALA A 184 13.12 8.00 0.60
CA ALA A 184 13.47 9.09 1.51
C ALA A 184 13.17 10.46 0.88
N ALA A 185 13.48 10.63 -0.41
CA ALA A 185 13.22 11.88 -1.15
C ALA A 185 11.75 12.04 -1.58
N CYS A 186 11.13 10.94 -2.00
CA CYS A 186 9.79 10.88 -2.59
C CYS A 186 9.03 9.74 -1.91
N PRO A 187 8.36 9.97 -0.77
CA PRO A 187 7.77 8.93 0.05
C PRO A 187 6.47 8.40 -0.58
N ILE A 188 6.55 7.76 -1.74
CA ILE A 188 5.44 7.19 -2.49
C ILE A 188 4.98 5.85 -1.89
N ARG A 189 3.74 5.44 -2.21
CA ARG A 189 3.24 4.14 -1.76
C ARG A 189 3.94 3.00 -2.51
N LEU A 190 4.07 1.84 -1.87
CA LEU A 190 4.71 0.65 -2.46
C LEU A 190 4.12 0.28 -3.84
N ARG A 191 2.80 0.42 -4.03
CA ARG A 191 2.14 0.21 -5.33
C ARG A 191 2.67 1.16 -6.41
N ASN A 192 2.73 2.44 -6.11
CA ASN A 192 3.25 3.46 -7.02
C ASN A 192 4.73 3.21 -7.31
N LEU A 193 5.52 2.84 -6.30
CA LEU A 193 6.93 2.47 -6.46
C LEU A 193 7.10 1.27 -7.40
N ALA A 194 6.30 0.22 -7.24
CA ALA A 194 6.38 -1.01 -8.04
C ALA A 194 5.98 -0.80 -9.51
N MET A 195 5.07 0.12 -9.78
CA MET A 195 4.55 0.36 -11.13
C MET A 195 5.36 1.35 -11.97
N ILE A 196 6.40 1.99 -11.42
CA ILE A 196 7.17 3.00 -12.16
C ILE A 196 7.65 2.43 -13.50
N GLU A 197 7.37 3.17 -14.58
CA GLU A 197 7.82 2.89 -15.94
C GLU A 197 8.61 4.10 -16.43
N ILE A 198 9.76 3.84 -17.04
CA ILE A 198 10.61 4.85 -17.66
C ILE A 198 9.86 5.44 -18.86
N GLY A 199 9.78 6.76 -18.95
CA GLY A 199 9.07 7.48 -20.00
C GLY A 199 7.57 7.67 -19.77
N LYS A 200 6.96 6.92 -18.83
CA LYS A 200 5.56 7.12 -18.42
C LYS A 200 5.44 7.75 -17.04
N HIS A 201 5.93 7.08 -16.01
CA HIS A 201 5.85 7.56 -14.63
C HIS A 201 7.12 8.29 -14.21
N LEU A 202 8.27 7.85 -14.73
CA LEU A 202 9.54 8.54 -14.56
C LEU A 202 9.82 9.35 -15.82
N ILE A 203 9.59 10.65 -15.74
CA ILE A 203 9.70 11.59 -16.86
C ILE A 203 10.80 12.59 -16.52
N GLY A 204 11.74 12.80 -17.42
CA GLY A 204 12.78 13.78 -17.22
C GLY A 204 13.69 13.93 -18.42
N SER A 205 14.36 15.08 -18.47
CA SER A 205 15.47 15.38 -19.36
C SER A 205 16.60 16.01 -18.55
N ASN A 206 17.69 16.41 -19.22
CA ASN A 206 18.93 16.94 -18.62
C ASN A 206 18.76 18.05 -17.56
N VAL A 207 17.58 18.67 -17.46
CA VAL A 207 17.28 19.73 -16.49
C VAL A 207 16.72 19.19 -15.17
N GLN A 208 15.77 18.26 -15.19
CA GLN A 208 15.06 17.80 -14.00
C GLN A 208 14.29 16.51 -14.26
N TRP A 209 14.34 15.58 -13.31
CA TRP A 209 13.53 14.36 -13.31
C TRP A 209 12.30 14.48 -12.40
N TRP A 210 11.22 13.81 -12.79
CA TRP A 210 9.94 13.80 -12.11
C TRP A 210 9.39 12.38 -12.00
N LEU A 211 8.78 12.07 -10.86
CA LEU A 211 7.76 11.03 -10.78
C LEU A 211 6.41 11.67 -11.02
N ASP A 212 5.63 11.15 -11.96
CA ASP A 212 4.28 11.60 -12.28
C ASP A 212 3.33 10.39 -12.32
N PHE A 213 2.22 10.47 -11.60
CA PHE A 213 1.21 9.41 -11.53
C PHE A 213 -0.18 10.02 -11.67
N ASP A 214 -1.00 9.37 -12.48
CA ASP A 214 -2.38 9.80 -12.69
C ASP A 214 -3.27 9.50 -11.49
N ALA A 215 -4.36 10.24 -11.37
CA ALA A 215 -5.34 10.09 -10.29
C ALA A 215 -5.80 8.64 -10.12
N HIS A 216 -6.12 7.93 -11.21
CA HIS A 216 -6.61 6.55 -11.17
C HIS A 216 -5.56 5.53 -10.68
N GLU A 217 -4.28 5.90 -10.71
CA GLU A 217 -3.16 5.06 -10.29
C GLU A 217 -2.87 5.19 -8.78
N THR A 218 -3.36 6.27 -8.17
CA THR A 218 -3.15 6.54 -6.74
C THR A 218 -4.29 6.01 -5.87
N LYS A 219 -3.96 5.71 -4.60
CA LYS A 219 -4.95 5.23 -3.62
C LYS A 219 -6.04 6.25 -3.33
N THR A 220 -5.74 7.53 -3.45
CA THR A 220 -6.61 8.64 -3.03
C THR A 220 -7.44 9.20 -4.17
N ARG A 221 -7.19 8.74 -5.41
CA ARG A 221 -7.76 9.29 -6.65
C ARG A 221 -7.36 10.73 -6.91
N GLU A 222 -6.17 11.10 -6.45
CA GLU A 222 -5.56 12.40 -6.69
C GLU A 222 -4.24 12.17 -7.45
N PRO A 223 -3.94 12.96 -8.49
CA PRO A 223 -2.68 12.84 -9.21
C PRO A 223 -1.50 13.16 -8.28
N LEU A 224 -0.35 12.56 -8.54
CA LEU A 224 0.79 12.61 -7.64
C LEU A 224 2.07 12.91 -8.42
N ARG A 225 2.71 14.04 -8.11
CA ARG A 225 3.92 14.49 -8.81
C ARG A 225 5.02 14.90 -7.85
N TYR A 226 6.22 14.35 -8.06
CA TYR A 226 7.42 14.60 -7.25
C TYR A 226 8.62 14.97 -8.13
N PRO A 227 9.27 16.13 -7.92
CA PRO A 227 10.62 16.35 -8.46
C PRO A 227 11.62 15.47 -7.73
N LEU A 228 12.50 14.80 -8.48
CA LEU A 228 13.65 14.13 -7.88
C LEU A 228 14.70 15.16 -7.43
N PRO A 229 15.32 15.02 -6.25
CA PRO A 229 16.46 15.86 -5.89
C PRO A 229 17.56 15.76 -6.93
N ALA A 230 18.20 16.89 -7.25
CA ALA A 230 19.28 16.93 -8.24
C ALA A 230 20.44 16.00 -7.86
N ASP A 231 20.65 15.76 -6.58
CA ASP A 231 21.70 14.88 -6.06
C ASP A 231 21.39 13.40 -6.30
N LEU A 232 20.11 13.03 -6.37
CA LEU A 232 19.69 11.66 -6.67
C LEU A 232 19.66 11.36 -8.17
N ALA A 233 19.41 12.38 -8.99
CA ALA A 233 19.23 12.22 -10.43
C ALA A 233 20.42 11.54 -11.15
N PRO A 234 21.70 11.90 -10.88
CA PRO A 234 22.85 11.20 -11.47
C PRO A 234 22.88 9.70 -11.15
N HIS A 235 22.51 9.31 -9.93
CA HIS A 235 22.46 7.90 -9.53
C HIS A 235 21.32 7.14 -10.22
N LEU A 236 20.17 7.79 -10.40
CA LEU A 236 19.07 7.23 -11.18
C LEU A 236 19.48 7.02 -12.65
N VAL A 237 20.09 8.02 -13.28
CA VAL A 237 20.55 7.93 -14.67
C VAL A 237 21.59 6.82 -14.80
N TRP A 238 22.55 6.74 -13.88
CA TRP A 238 23.53 5.65 -13.82
C TRP A 238 22.85 4.29 -13.68
N TYR A 239 21.85 4.17 -12.81
CA TYR A 239 21.08 2.95 -12.68
C TYR A 239 20.44 2.55 -14.02
N ILE A 240 19.75 3.46 -14.68
CA ILE A 240 19.04 3.18 -15.94
C ILE A 240 20.01 2.77 -17.05
N THR A 241 21.18 3.41 -17.12
CA THR A 241 22.13 3.27 -18.24
C THR A 241 23.15 2.15 -18.03
N HIS A 242 23.58 1.88 -16.80
CA HIS A 242 24.69 0.95 -16.53
C HIS A 242 24.28 -0.26 -15.69
N ILE A 243 23.33 -0.12 -14.77
CA ILE A 243 22.98 -1.18 -13.81
C ILE A 243 21.77 -1.99 -14.26
N ARG A 244 20.68 -1.30 -14.63
CA ARG A 244 19.42 -1.89 -15.08
C ARG A 244 19.60 -2.81 -16.29
N PRO A 245 20.41 -2.49 -17.31
CA PRO A 245 20.63 -3.38 -18.45
C PRO A 245 21.30 -4.72 -18.10
N GLN A 246 21.95 -4.82 -16.93
CA GLN A 246 22.55 -6.08 -16.47
C GLN A 246 21.51 -7.09 -15.99
N TYR A 247 20.27 -6.67 -15.75
CA TYR A 247 19.17 -7.57 -15.45
C TYR A 247 18.60 -8.16 -16.74
N ARG A 248 18.52 -9.49 -16.82
CA ARG A 248 17.89 -10.17 -17.95
C ARG A 248 16.46 -9.66 -18.16
N GLY A 249 16.06 -9.42 -19.42
CA GLY A 249 14.71 -8.95 -19.78
C GLY A 249 14.42 -7.50 -19.40
N ALA A 250 15.43 -6.70 -19.06
CA ALA A 250 15.25 -5.27 -18.80
C ALA A 250 14.93 -4.47 -20.08
N ASP A 251 15.36 -4.96 -21.23
CA ASP A 251 15.06 -4.46 -22.58
C ASP A 251 13.63 -4.79 -23.03
N GLU A 252 13.03 -5.86 -22.49
CA GLU A 252 11.67 -6.31 -22.83
C GLU A 252 10.56 -5.52 -22.10
N THR A 253 10.91 -4.58 -21.20
CA THR A 253 9.93 -3.83 -20.41
C THR A 253 10.43 -2.43 -20.05
N ALA A 254 9.52 -1.47 -19.91
CA ALA A 254 9.82 -0.13 -19.41
C ALA A 254 9.86 -0.04 -17.87
N ARG A 255 9.54 -1.11 -17.13
CA ARG A 255 9.51 -1.10 -15.66
C ARG A 255 10.86 -0.70 -15.07
N LEU A 256 10.86 0.26 -14.16
CA LEU A 256 12.09 0.78 -13.57
C LEU A 256 12.83 -0.29 -12.77
N TRP A 257 12.12 -1.01 -11.90
CA TRP A 257 12.72 -1.97 -10.96
C TRP A 257 12.71 -3.39 -11.50
N MET A 258 13.88 -3.88 -11.92
CA MET A 258 14.05 -5.24 -12.42
C MET A 258 14.49 -6.19 -11.31
N GLY A 259 13.90 -7.39 -11.27
CA GLY A 259 14.30 -8.50 -10.41
C GLY A 259 15.31 -9.43 -11.10
N ARG A 260 15.94 -10.34 -10.33
CA ARG A 260 16.93 -11.28 -10.88
C ARG A 260 16.32 -12.37 -11.78
N LYS A 261 15.01 -12.63 -11.67
CA LYS A 261 14.30 -13.72 -12.37
C LYS A 261 13.72 -13.29 -13.73
N LYS A 262 14.44 -12.46 -14.50
CA LYS A 262 13.97 -11.93 -15.80
C LYS A 262 12.57 -11.30 -15.75
N ALA A 263 12.26 -10.59 -14.67
CA ALA A 263 10.93 -10.02 -14.46
C ALA A 263 11.02 -8.73 -13.64
N PRO A 264 10.09 -7.78 -13.83
CA PRO A 264 9.92 -6.66 -12.92
C PRO A 264 9.74 -7.13 -11.46
N MET A 265 10.20 -6.33 -10.51
CA MET A 265 10.03 -6.67 -9.10
C MET A 265 8.55 -6.61 -8.68
N SER A 266 8.08 -7.63 -7.97
CA SER A 266 6.77 -7.59 -7.32
C SER A 266 6.76 -6.66 -6.11
N HIS A 267 5.57 -6.36 -5.58
CA HIS A 267 5.41 -5.59 -4.35
C HIS A 267 6.19 -6.23 -3.18
N GLU A 268 6.11 -7.56 -3.05
CA GLU A 268 6.78 -8.34 -2.01
C GLU A 268 8.29 -8.29 -2.17
N ALA A 269 8.79 -8.38 -3.41
CA ALA A 269 10.21 -8.30 -3.70
C ALA A 269 10.77 -6.91 -3.36
N ILE A 270 10.04 -5.83 -3.67
CA ILE A 270 10.44 -4.46 -3.32
C ILE A 270 10.38 -4.26 -1.81
N TYR A 271 9.30 -4.71 -1.16
CA TYR A 271 9.17 -4.64 0.30
C TYR A 271 10.33 -5.37 1.00
N GLY A 272 10.65 -6.58 0.54
CA GLY A 272 11.79 -7.37 1.01
C GLY A 272 13.10 -6.60 0.84
N ALA A 273 13.36 -6.08 -0.36
CA ALA A 273 14.55 -5.28 -0.66
C ALA A 273 14.70 -4.06 0.25
N VAL A 274 13.62 -3.27 0.42
CA VAL A 274 13.62 -2.08 1.29
C VAL A 274 13.93 -2.48 2.72
N THR A 275 13.21 -3.45 3.27
CA THR A 275 13.38 -3.84 4.68
C THR A 275 14.72 -4.50 4.98
N SER A 276 15.26 -5.32 4.07
CA SER A 276 16.57 -5.94 4.25
C SER A 276 17.70 -4.92 4.11
N THR A 277 17.63 -4.07 3.09
CA THR A 277 18.70 -3.11 2.80
C THR A 277 18.70 -2.00 3.83
N SER A 278 17.55 -1.51 4.30
CA SER A 278 17.53 -0.53 5.38
C SER A 278 18.13 -1.10 6.67
N LYS A 279 17.83 -2.37 7.01
CA LYS A 279 18.39 -3.01 8.21
C LYS A 279 19.92 -3.13 8.11
N SER A 280 20.42 -3.51 6.95
CA SER A 280 21.85 -3.66 6.71
C SER A 280 22.59 -2.33 6.63
N LEU A 281 21.98 -1.30 6.03
CA LEU A 281 22.64 -0.02 5.75
C LEU A 281 22.47 0.99 6.88
N LEU A 282 21.31 1.01 7.54
CA LEU A 282 20.91 2.02 8.52
C LEU A 282 20.78 1.45 9.94
N GLY A 283 21.09 0.16 10.12
CA GLY A 283 20.88 -0.56 11.39
C GLY A 283 19.41 -0.80 11.77
N THR A 284 18.46 -0.20 11.04
CA THR A 284 17.02 -0.22 11.35
C THR A 284 16.21 -0.77 10.19
N ARG A 285 15.33 -1.74 10.48
CA ARG A 285 14.40 -2.28 9.50
C ARG A 285 13.27 -1.26 9.27
N LEU A 286 13.17 -0.74 8.05
CA LEU A 286 12.18 0.23 7.62
C LEU A 286 11.37 -0.38 6.48
N SER A 287 10.06 -0.22 6.56
CA SER A 287 9.10 -0.52 5.52
C SER A 287 8.85 0.74 4.67
N PRO A 288 8.33 0.60 3.43
CA PRO A 288 7.91 1.74 2.63
C PRO A 288 6.91 2.68 3.34
N HIS A 289 6.12 2.16 4.28
CA HIS A 289 5.20 2.98 5.07
C HIS A 289 5.93 3.83 6.12
N GLU A 290 7.00 3.31 6.71
CA GLU A 290 7.80 4.03 7.71
C GLU A 290 8.57 5.20 7.11
N PHE A 291 9.01 5.12 5.86
CA PHE A 291 9.55 6.29 5.13
C PHE A 291 8.54 7.43 5.01
N ARG A 292 7.26 7.09 4.85
CA ARG A 292 6.19 8.10 4.82
C ARG A 292 6.00 8.75 6.18
N SER A 293 6.06 7.97 7.25
CA SER A 293 6.02 8.50 8.61
C SER A 293 7.22 9.39 8.91
N LEU A 294 8.43 8.97 8.53
CA LEU A 294 9.66 9.76 8.66
C LEU A 294 9.55 11.10 7.93
N ALA A 295 9.07 11.10 6.69
CA ALA A 295 8.87 12.33 5.94
C ALA A 295 7.81 13.26 6.56
N ALA A 296 6.74 12.69 7.11
CA ALA A 296 5.71 13.46 7.80
C ALA A 296 6.25 14.11 9.08
N THR A 297 7.00 13.36 9.89
CA THR A 297 7.67 13.87 11.09
C THR A 297 8.66 14.97 10.72
N PHE A 298 9.54 14.71 9.76
CA PHE A 298 10.55 15.68 9.30
C PHE A 298 9.93 16.99 8.82
N LEU A 299 8.87 16.94 8.01
CA LEU A 299 8.16 18.15 7.59
C LEU A 299 7.47 18.87 8.75
N SER A 300 6.91 18.13 9.72
CA SER A 300 6.27 18.74 10.89
C SER A 300 7.27 19.44 11.80
N GLU A 301 8.50 18.91 11.89
CA GLU A 301 9.61 19.50 12.64
C GLU A 301 10.21 20.72 11.93
N ALA A 302 10.22 20.73 10.59
CA ALA A 302 10.81 21.81 9.80
C ALA A 302 10.00 23.13 9.84
N SER A 303 8.69 23.10 10.11
CA SER A 303 7.85 24.30 10.31
C SER A 303 6.43 23.98 10.80
N ALA A 304 5.87 24.84 11.67
CA ALA A 304 4.47 24.76 12.12
C ALA A 304 3.43 24.93 10.98
N SER A 305 3.77 25.69 9.92
CA SER A 305 2.94 25.83 8.71
C SER A 305 3.00 24.61 7.78
N ASP A 306 3.94 23.69 8.02
CA ASP A 306 4.17 22.51 7.18
C ASP A 306 3.39 21.25 7.61
N SER A 307 2.65 21.32 8.72
CA SER A 307 1.70 20.28 9.13
C SER A 307 0.58 20.03 8.09
N LEU A 308 0.15 21.08 7.38
CA LEU A 308 -0.80 20.97 6.26
C LEU A 308 -0.15 20.34 5.02
N HIS A 309 1.10 20.69 4.73
CA HIS A 309 1.90 20.13 3.61
C HIS A 309 2.24 18.65 3.82
N ALA A 310 2.51 18.23 5.07
CA ALA A 310 2.70 16.83 5.42
C ALA A 310 1.45 15.97 5.10
N ARG A 311 0.24 16.51 5.30
CA ARG A 311 -1.01 15.81 4.97
C ARG A 311 -1.19 15.67 3.46
N ALA A 312 -0.90 16.71 2.67
CA ALA A 312 -0.93 16.64 1.21
C ALA A 312 0.11 15.67 0.64
N LEU A 313 1.35 15.67 1.17
CA LEU A 313 2.41 14.71 0.84
C LEU A 313 1.98 13.26 1.08
N LEU A 314 1.22 13.03 2.15
CA LEU A 314 0.69 11.72 2.48
C LEU A 314 -0.60 11.37 1.71
N GLY A 315 -1.14 12.28 0.90
CA GLY A 315 -2.44 12.13 0.25
C GLY A 315 -3.57 11.94 1.26
N HIS A 316 -3.56 12.71 2.35
CA HIS A 316 -4.65 12.72 3.32
C HIS A 316 -5.69 13.75 2.83
N ARG A 317 -6.89 13.26 2.53
CA ARG A 317 -8.01 14.01 1.94
C ARG A 317 -8.38 15.25 2.78
N ASN A 318 -8.56 16.40 2.15
CA ASN A 318 -9.18 17.60 2.75
C ASN A 318 -10.49 17.94 2.00
N PRO A 319 -11.61 18.28 2.67
CA PRO A 319 -12.83 18.72 2.01
C PRO A 319 -12.87 20.26 1.95
N SER A 320 -12.47 20.86 0.82
CA SER A 320 -13.17 22.01 0.19
C SER A 320 -12.41 22.54 -1.04
N THR A 321 -13.23 22.78 -2.07
CA THR A 321 -13.15 23.66 -3.26
C THR A 321 -11.80 24.09 -3.86
N THR A 322 -11.69 23.88 -5.19
CA THR A 322 -10.53 24.12 -6.10
C THR A 322 -9.44 23.04 -6.02
N HIS A 323 -9.86 21.78 -6.18
CA HIS A 323 -9.15 20.59 -5.69
C HIS A 323 -7.90 20.21 -6.49
N ASP A 324 -7.96 20.15 -7.82
CA ASP A 324 -6.89 19.50 -8.60
C ASP A 324 -5.61 20.32 -8.72
N HIS A 325 -5.73 21.62 -9.02
CA HIS A 325 -4.56 22.51 -9.13
C HIS A 325 -3.90 22.76 -7.77
N TYR A 326 -4.70 22.92 -6.72
CA TYR A 326 -4.20 23.17 -5.37
C TYR A 326 -3.52 21.95 -4.76
N ILE A 327 -4.07 20.74 -4.91
CA ILE A 327 -3.46 19.51 -4.41
C ILE A 327 -2.16 19.20 -5.15
N ARG A 328 -2.14 19.36 -6.48
CA ARG A 328 -0.91 19.23 -7.28
C ARG A 328 0.16 20.21 -6.82
N ALA A 329 -0.21 21.48 -6.59
CA ALA A 329 0.73 22.48 -6.08
C ALA A 329 1.26 22.10 -4.68
N SER A 330 0.39 21.63 -3.78
CA SER A 330 0.75 21.28 -2.41
C SER A 330 1.65 20.04 -2.31
N SER A 331 1.41 18.98 -3.10
CA SER A 331 2.29 17.80 -3.13
C SER A 331 3.67 18.11 -3.72
N VAL A 332 3.70 18.94 -4.77
CA VAL A 332 4.94 19.42 -5.38
C VAL A 332 5.71 20.33 -4.42
N GLU A 333 5.03 21.22 -3.70
CA GLU A 333 5.63 22.10 -2.72
C GLU A 333 6.22 21.30 -1.54
N ALA A 334 5.47 20.35 -0.99
CA ALA A 334 5.96 19.48 0.09
C ALA A 334 7.18 18.65 -0.35
N SER A 335 7.17 18.14 -1.58
CA SER A 335 8.33 17.44 -2.15
C SER A 335 9.54 18.37 -2.35
N ARG A 336 9.32 19.60 -2.82
CA ARG A 336 10.38 20.60 -2.97
C ARG A 336 10.97 20.98 -1.62
N LYS A 337 10.15 21.06 -0.57
CA LYS A 337 10.59 21.28 0.81
C LYS A 337 11.47 20.14 1.32
N ILE A 338 11.08 18.89 1.07
CA ILE A 338 11.95 17.74 1.38
C ILE A 338 13.27 17.86 0.61
N ALA A 339 13.22 18.03 -0.71
CA ALA A 339 14.43 18.12 -1.54
C ALA A 339 15.34 19.29 -1.13
N SER A 340 14.78 20.47 -0.81
CA SER A 340 15.55 21.64 -0.38
C SER A 340 16.10 21.51 1.03
N ALA A 341 15.37 20.85 1.94
CA ALA A 341 15.84 20.59 3.28
C ALA A 341 16.93 19.51 3.30
N LEU A 342 16.81 18.46 2.49
CA LEU A 342 17.87 17.48 2.27
C LEU A 342 19.15 18.16 1.75
N ARG A 343 19.02 19.04 0.75
CA ARG A 343 20.17 19.79 0.22
C ARG A 343 20.82 20.71 1.27
N ARG A 344 20.02 21.47 2.02
CA ARG A 344 20.53 22.38 3.05
C ARG A 344 21.32 21.68 4.16
N VAL A 345 20.91 20.47 4.54
CA VAL A 345 21.62 19.67 5.54
C VAL A 345 22.96 19.14 5.02
N ARG A 346 23.13 19.04 3.70
CA ARG A 346 24.38 18.59 3.09
C ARG A 346 25.35 19.72 2.81
N ASP A 347 24.85 20.88 2.42
CA ASP A 347 25.66 22.05 2.04
C ASP A 347 26.15 22.86 3.25
N GLY A 348 25.65 22.57 4.46
CA GLY A 348 26.09 23.17 5.74
C GLY A 348 26.74 22.14 6.62
#